data_AF-A0A4Q0YW23-F1
#
_entry.id   AF-A0A4Q0YW23-F1
#
_cell.length_a   1.000
_cell.length_b   1.000
_cell.length_c   1.000
_cell.angle_alpha   90.00
_cell.angle_beta   90.00
_cell.angle_gamma   90.00
#
_symmetry.space_group_name_H-M   'P 1'
#
loop_
_entity.id
_entity.type
_entity.pdbx_description
1 polymer ?
#
loop_
_entity_poly.entity_id
_entity_poly.type
_entity_poly.pdbx_seq_one_letter_code
_entity_poly.pdbx_strand_id
1 'polypeptide(L)'
;MTASMNNLAAKANEQAASLEETAAAVEEITSITRNNAENATKMADLGKTVRTSVTTGEDLASKTASSMDEINDKVTSINEAITVIDQIAFQTNILSLNAAVEAATAGEAGKGFAVVAQEVRNLANRSAEAAREIKDLVEDANLKANDGKKISDEMINGYKELNTHISETIHIIEDVSKASKEQMTGIEQINDAVTMLDRVTQENASEANQVKTIADEVATMANELVSEAKSKKFN
;
A
#
# COMPACT_ATOMS: atom_id res chain seq x y z
N MET A 1 11.11 0.22 68.09
CA MET A 1 12.14 0.00 67.05
C MET A 1 11.87 -1.30 66.29
N THR A 2 11.80 -2.46 66.97
CA THR A 2 11.47 -3.77 66.36
C THR A 2 10.19 -3.76 65.52
N ALA A 3 9.10 -3.14 66.01
CA ALA A 3 7.85 -3.02 65.25
C ALA A 3 7.99 -2.19 63.96
N SER A 4 8.79 -1.11 63.99
CA SER A 4 9.06 -0.26 62.82
C SER A 4 9.91 -1.02 61.78
N MET A 5 10.90 -1.81 62.22
CA MET A 5 11.71 -2.63 61.32
C MET A 5 10.93 -3.78 60.69
N ASN A 6 10.02 -4.41 61.45
CA ASN A 6 9.08 -5.39 60.88
C ASN A 6 8.19 -4.76 59.80
N ASN A 7 7.74 -3.52 60.00
CA ASN A 7 6.94 -2.79 59.00
C ASN A 7 7.78 -2.49 57.74
N LEU A 8 9.03 -2.06 57.91
CA LEU A 8 9.93 -1.79 56.78
C LEU A 8 10.21 -3.07 55.97
N ALA A 9 10.50 -4.19 56.62
CA ALA A 9 10.69 -5.48 55.96
C ALA A 9 9.43 -5.95 55.22
N ALA A 10 8.25 -5.76 55.80
CA ALA A 10 6.98 -6.09 55.14
C ALA A 10 6.76 -5.24 53.88
N LYS A 11 7.01 -3.93 53.96
CA LYS A 11 6.92 -3.03 52.80
C LYS A 11 7.94 -3.35 51.71
N ALA A 12 9.17 -3.71 52.08
CA ALA A 12 10.18 -4.13 51.13
C ALA A 12 9.76 -5.40 50.38
N ASN A 13 9.16 -6.39 51.06
CA ASN A 13 8.63 -7.58 50.40
C ASN A 13 7.46 -7.26 49.46
N GLU A 14 6.53 -6.37 49.86
CA GLU A 14 5.42 -5.93 49.00
C GLU A 14 5.94 -5.18 47.75
N GLN A 15 6.95 -4.35 47.93
CA GLN A 15 7.62 -3.62 46.85
C GLN A 15 8.36 -4.57 45.90
N ALA A 16 9.01 -5.62 46.42
CA ALA A 16 9.65 -6.65 45.59
C ALA A 16 8.64 -7.38 44.70
N ALA A 17 7.48 -7.76 45.25
CA ALA A 17 6.40 -8.38 44.45
C ALA A 17 5.89 -7.44 43.33
N SER A 18 5.77 -6.14 43.63
CA SER A 18 5.38 -5.14 42.62
C SER A 18 6.46 -4.96 41.53
N LEU A 19 7.75 -5.10 41.89
CA LEU A 19 8.85 -5.05 40.94
C LEU A 19 8.90 -6.29 40.04
N GLU A 20 8.56 -7.48 40.55
CA GLU A 20 8.42 -8.70 39.72
C GLU A 20 7.32 -8.53 38.66
N GLU A 21 6.15 -8.00 39.05
CA GLU A 21 5.07 -7.71 38.09
C GLU A 21 5.49 -6.66 37.05
N THR A 22 6.21 -5.62 37.49
CA THR A 22 6.74 -4.59 36.59
C THR A 22 7.77 -5.17 35.61
N ALA A 23 8.67 -6.03 36.08
CA ALA A 23 9.66 -6.70 35.24
C ALA A 23 8.99 -7.57 34.17
N ALA A 24 7.97 -8.34 34.55
CA ALA A 24 7.19 -9.15 33.61
C ALA A 24 6.49 -8.28 32.54
N ALA A 25 5.90 -7.15 32.93
CA ALA A 25 5.29 -6.22 31.98
C ALA A 25 6.34 -5.60 31.04
N VAL A 26 7.54 -5.30 31.54
CA VAL A 26 8.66 -4.78 30.73
C VAL A 26 9.13 -5.83 29.72
N GLU A 27 9.23 -7.11 30.09
CA GLU A 27 9.56 -8.20 29.16
C GLU A 27 8.51 -8.36 28.05
N GLU A 28 7.22 -8.28 28.41
CA GLU A 28 6.13 -8.35 27.43
C GLU A 28 6.21 -7.17 26.43
N ILE A 29 6.37 -5.95 26.94
CA ILE A 29 6.55 -4.75 26.11
C ILE A 29 7.79 -4.89 25.22
N THR A 30 8.91 -5.41 25.75
CA THR A 30 10.13 -5.67 24.96
C THR A 30 9.83 -6.59 23.78
N SER A 31 9.08 -7.66 24.02
CA SER A 31 8.69 -8.63 22.99
C SER A 31 7.81 -7.99 21.91
N ILE A 32 6.83 -7.17 22.32
CA ILE A 32 5.94 -6.45 21.39
C ILE A 32 6.72 -5.44 20.56
N THR A 33 7.58 -4.63 21.19
CA THR A 33 8.39 -3.63 20.49
C THR A 33 9.36 -4.27 19.49
N ARG A 34 9.96 -5.42 19.84
CA ARG A 34 10.79 -6.18 18.90
C ARG A 34 9.98 -6.67 17.70
N ASN A 35 8.81 -7.25 17.93
CA ASN A 35 7.89 -7.66 16.85
C ASN A 35 7.48 -6.47 15.97
N ASN A 36 7.24 -5.30 16.55
CA ASN A 36 6.90 -4.09 15.78
C ASN A 36 8.05 -3.67 14.84
N ALA A 37 9.31 -3.71 15.31
CA ALA A 37 10.47 -3.41 14.49
C ALA A 37 10.65 -4.41 13.32
N GLU A 38 10.46 -5.70 13.60
CA GLU A 38 10.50 -6.75 12.57
C GLU A 38 9.37 -6.58 11.54
N ASN A 39 8.16 -6.31 12.00
CA ASN A 39 7.00 -6.06 11.15
C ASN A 39 7.19 -4.81 10.28
N ALA A 40 7.74 -3.71 10.84
CA ALA A 40 8.06 -2.52 10.08
C ALA A 40 9.07 -2.83 8.96
N THR A 41 10.12 -3.61 9.27
CA THR A 41 11.09 -4.05 8.24
C THR A 41 10.41 -4.85 7.12
N LYS A 42 9.51 -5.76 7.48
CA LYS A 42 8.76 -6.57 6.52
C LYS A 42 7.79 -5.74 5.68
N MET A 43 7.14 -4.76 6.29
CA MET A 43 6.27 -3.80 5.59
C MET A 43 7.05 -2.95 4.60
N ALA A 44 8.28 -2.53 4.92
CA ALA A 44 9.13 -1.77 4.00
C ALA A 44 9.51 -2.58 2.76
N ASP A 45 9.85 -3.86 2.92
CA ASP A 45 10.16 -4.75 1.80
C ASP A 45 8.93 -5.02 0.90
N LEU A 46 7.76 -5.24 1.52
CA LEU A 46 6.50 -5.34 0.80
C LEU A 46 6.17 -4.03 0.05
N GLY A 47 6.38 -2.88 0.69
CA GLY A 47 6.17 -1.57 0.06
C GLY A 47 7.05 -1.38 -1.18
N LYS A 48 8.31 -1.82 -1.12
CA LYS A 48 9.22 -1.80 -2.27
C LYS A 48 8.71 -2.69 -3.41
N THR A 49 8.22 -3.89 -3.09
CA THR A 49 7.63 -4.82 -4.07
C THR A 49 6.39 -4.21 -4.72
N VAL A 50 5.49 -3.61 -3.93
CA VAL A 50 4.29 -2.93 -4.44
C VAL A 50 4.68 -1.78 -5.35
N ARG A 51 5.69 -0.97 -4.98
CA ARG A 51 6.19 0.12 -5.83
C ARG A 51 6.66 -0.39 -7.20
N THR A 52 7.38 -1.51 -7.25
CA THR A 52 7.80 -2.13 -8.52
C THR A 52 6.59 -2.55 -9.36
N SER A 53 5.56 -3.14 -8.75
CA SER A 53 4.32 -3.50 -9.45
C SER A 53 3.59 -2.27 -9.99
N VAL A 54 3.52 -1.18 -9.23
CA VAL A 54 2.93 0.10 -9.65
C VAL A 54 3.68 0.68 -10.85
N THR A 55 5.02 0.73 -10.80
CA THR A 55 5.84 1.19 -11.94
C THR A 55 5.64 0.33 -13.18
N THR A 56 5.50 -0.99 -13.01
CA THR A 56 5.21 -1.90 -14.13
C THR A 56 3.81 -1.63 -14.70
N GLY A 57 2.82 -1.37 -13.84
CA GLY A 57 1.47 -0.98 -14.24
C GLY A 57 1.45 0.33 -15.04
N GLU A 58 2.23 1.32 -14.61
CA GLU A 58 2.40 2.60 -15.32
C GLU A 58 2.98 2.40 -16.74
N ASP A 59 4.03 1.58 -16.88
CA ASP A 59 4.64 1.25 -18.18
C ASP A 59 3.65 0.52 -19.10
N LEU A 60 2.89 -0.43 -18.57
CA LEU A 60 1.86 -1.14 -19.35
C LEU A 60 0.73 -0.21 -19.79
N ALA A 61 0.30 0.72 -18.95
CA ALA A 61 -0.70 1.73 -19.31
C ALA A 61 -0.16 2.65 -20.41
N SER A 62 1.11 3.08 -20.32
CA SER A 62 1.77 3.87 -21.37
C SER A 62 1.87 3.13 -22.71
N LYS A 63 2.23 1.84 -22.69
CA LYS A 63 2.24 1.00 -23.91
C LYS A 63 0.84 0.84 -24.50
N THR A 64 -0.18 0.74 -23.64
CA THR A 64 -1.58 0.66 -24.09
C THR A 64 -2.02 1.95 -24.78
N ALA A 65 -1.69 3.12 -24.20
CA ALA A 65 -1.96 4.42 -24.81
C ALA A 65 -1.27 4.55 -26.19
N SER A 66 0.01 4.18 -26.29
CA SER A 66 0.74 4.16 -27.56
C SER A 66 0.11 3.22 -28.60
N SER A 67 -0.37 2.05 -28.17
CA SER A 67 -1.03 1.09 -29.07
C SER A 67 -2.38 1.64 -29.57
N MET A 68 -3.11 2.38 -28.75
CA MET A 68 -4.34 3.05 -29.16
C MET A 68 -4.08 4.18 -30.16
N ASP A 69 -2.97 4.91 -30.01
CA ASP A 69 -2.52 5.89 -31.00
C ASP A 69 -2.21 5.24 -32.35
N GLU A 70 -1.46 4.12 -32.35
CA GLU A 70 -1.20 3.37 -33.58
C GLU A 70 -2.48 2.85 -34.25
N ILE A 71 -3.45 2.37 -33.46
CA ILE A 71 -4.77 1.95 -33.97
C ILE A 71 -5.48 3.14 -34.61
N ASN A 72 -5.48 4.31 -33.97
CA ASN A 72 -6.13 5.52 -34.49
C ASN A 72 -5.54 5.95 -35.85
N ASP A 73 -4.22 5.89 -36.00
CA ASP A 73 -3.53 6.17 -37.27
C ASP A 73 -3.94 5.18 -38.38
N LYS A 74 -4.06 3.89 -38.05
CA LYS A 74 -4.53 2.86 -39.00
C LYS A 74 -5.99 3.05 -39.37
N VAL A 75 -6.85 3.35 -38.40
CA VAL A 75 -8.28 3.62 -38.61
C VAL A 75 -8.47 4.84 -39.52
N THR A 76 -7.69 5.90 -39.32
CA THR A 76 -7.67 7.09 -40.18
C THR A 76 -7.28 6.73 -41.63
N SER A 77 -6.21 5.95 -41.79
CA SER A 77 -5.76 5.48 -43.12
C SER A 77 -6.84 4.64 -43.83
N ILE A 78 -7.57 3.80 -43.08
CA ILE A 78 -8.68 3.00 -43.61
C ILE A 78 -9.84 3.92 -44.05
N ASN A 79 -10.16 4.96 -43.28
CA ASN A 79 -11.22 5.91 -43.63
C ASN A 79 -10.92 6.65 -44.95
N GLU A 80 -9.66 7.06 -45.14
CA GLU A 80 -9.19 7.64 -46.41
C GLU A 80 -9.36 6.67 -47.58
N ALA A 81 -8.97 5.41 -47.41
CA ALA A 81 -9.13 4.38 -48.44
C ALA A 81 -10.60 4.14 -48.80
N ILE A 82 -11.50 4.10 -47.80
CA ILE A 82 -12.94 3.97 -48.02
C ILE A 82 -13.51 5.17 -48.79
N THR A 83 -13.03 6.37 -48.48
CA THR A 83 -13.42 7.59 -49.21
C THR A 83 -13.03 7.50 -50.69
N VAL A 84 -11.85 6.95 -51.01
CA VAL A 84 -11.44 6.69 -52.39
C VAL A 84 -12.34 5.65 -53.06
N ILE A 85 -12.73 4.58 -52.36
CA ILE A 85 -13.64 3.55 -52.89
C ILE A 85 -15.03 4.15 -53.21
N ASP A 86 -15.58 4.98 -52.33
CA ASP A 86 -16.85 5.68 -52.58
C ASP A 86 -16.76 6.61 -53.81
N GLN A 87 -15.64 7.32 -53.98
CA GLN A 87 -15.38 8.12 -55.18
C GLN A 87 -15.30 7.27 -56.45
N ILE A 88 -14.63 6.11 -56.41
CA ILE A 88 -14.55 5.18 -57.56
C ILE A 88 -15.95 4.63 -57.89
N ALA A 89 -16.74 4.26 -56.88
CA ALA A 89 -18.10 3.79 -57.07
C ALA A 89 -18.98 4.87 -57.71
N PHE A 90 -18.86 6.12 -57.23
CA PHE A 90 -19.57 7.27 -57.83
C PHE A 90 -19.16 7.50 -59.29
N GLN A 91 -17.87 7.53 -59.60
CA GLN A 91 -17.38 7.67 -60.98
C GLN A 91 -17.89 6.54 -61.88
N THR A 92 -17.86 5.30 -61.40
CA THR A 92 -18.36 4.13 -62.13
C THR A 92 -19.85 4.24 -62.41
N ASN A 93 -20.63 4.71 -61.44
CA ASN A 93 -22.06 4.98 -61.61
C ASN A 93 -22.30 6.04 -62.71
N ILE A 94 -21.54 7.13 -62.75
CA ILE A 94 -21.63 8.15 -63.81
C ILE A 94 -21.23 7.57 -65.19
N LEU A 95 -20.14 6.80 -65.27
CA LEU A 95 -19.73 6.14 -66.52
C LEU A 95 -20.82 5.20 -67.05
N SER A 96 -21.42 4.39 -66.17
CA SER A 96 -22.48 3.45 -66.53
C SER A 96 -23.75 4.16 -67.02
N LEU A 97 -24.08 5.31 -66.43
CA LEU A 97 -25.19 6.15 -66.87
C LEU A 97 -24.95 6.70 -68.28
N ASN A 98 -23.76 7.22 -68.53
CA ASN A 98 -23.38 7.71 -69.86
C ASN A 98 -23.42 6.58 -70.91
N ALA A 99 -22.94 5.39 -70.56
CA ALA A 99 -23.01 4.22 -71.44
C ALA A 99 -24.46 3.79 -71.73
N ALA A 100 -25.35 3.87 -70.74
CA ALA A 100 -26.78 3.58 -70.93
C ALA A 100 -27.45 4.60 -71.87
N VAL A 101 -27.08 5.88 -71.77
CA VAL A 101 -27.55 6.93 -72.69
C VAL A 101 -27.09 6.67 -74.12
N GLU A 102 -25.80 6.36 -74.31
CA GLU A 102 -25.25 6.07 -75.65
C GLU A 102 -25.86 4.80 -76.27
N ALA A 103 -26.10 3.77 -75.44
CA ALA A 103 -26.78 2.55 -75.87
C ALA A 103 -28.23 2.82 -76.31
N ALA A 104 -28.94 3.75 -75.65
CA ALA A 104 -30.27 4.17 -76.08
C ALA A 104 -30.22 4.93 -77.41
N THR A 105 -29.20 5.76 -77.63
CA THR A 105 -28.96 6.47 -78.90
C THR A 105 -28.72 5.50 -80.07
N ALA A 106 -28.07 4.36 -79.82
CA ALA A 106 -27.80 3.32 -80.83
C ALA A 106 -29.01 2.41 -81.18
N GLY A 107 -30.16 2.57 -80.49
CA GLY A 107 -31.40 1.85 -80.79
C GLY A 107 -31.30 0.32 -80.63
N GLU A 108 -31.73 -0.44 -81.64
CA GLU A 108 -31.73 -1.92 -81.61
C GLU A 108 -30.33 -2.51 -81.44
N ALA A 109 -29.29 -1.89 -82.01
CA ALA A 109 -27.91 -2.36 -81.91
C ALA A 109 -27.31 -2.18 -80.50
N GLY A 110 -27.85 -1.24 -79.72
CA GLY A 110 -27.39 -0.91 -78.36
C GLY A 110 -28.01 -1.75 -77.24
N LYS A 111 -29.02 -2.60 -77.52
CA LYS A 111 -29.76 -3.34 -76.47
C LYS A 111 -28.87 -4.17 -75.55
N GLY A 112 -27.86 -4.87 -76.11
CA GLY A 112 -26.91 -5.65 -75.31
C GLY A 112 -26.03 -4.77 -74.42
N PHE A 113 -25.56 -3.63 -74.93
CA PHE A 113 -24.78 -2.66 -74.17
C PHE A 113 -25.59 -2.00 -73.05
N ALA A 114 -26.88 -1.73 -73.28
CA ALA A 114 -27.77 -1.14 -72.27
C ALA A 114 -27.92 -2.05 -71.03
N VAL A 115 -28.02 -3.37 -71.24
CA VAL A 115 -28.10 -4.35 -70.13
C VAL A 115 -26.81 -4.36 -69.32
N VAL A 116 -25.65 -4.38 -69.98
CA VAL A 116 -24.35 -4.33 -69.29
C VAL A 116 -24.19 -3.03 -68.52
N ALA A 117 -24.56 -1.89 -69.11
CA ALA A 117 -24.49 -0.59 -68.46
C ALA A 117 -25.37 -0.55 -67.19
N GLN A 118 -26.58 -1.13 -67.23
CA GLN A 118 -27.44 -1.22 -66.04
C GLN A 118 -26.85 -2.13 -64.96
N GLU A 119 -26.22 -3.24 -65.33
CA GLU A 119 -25.59 -4.15 -64.36
C GLU A 119 -24.36 -3.51 -63.69
N VAL A 120 -23.53 -2.80 -64.46
CA VAL A 120 -22.40 -2.01 -63.92
C VAL A 120 -22.91 -0.93 -62.97
N ARG A 121 -24.02 -0.27 -63.30
CA ARG A 121 -24.66 0.73 -62.44
C ARG A 121 -25.12 0.14 -61.11
N ASN A 122 -25.77 -1.03 -61.16
CA ASN A 122 -26.20 -1.74 -59.95
C ASN A 122 -25.01 -2.13 -59.07
N LEU A 123 -23.93 -2.62 -59.67
CA LEU A 123 -22.70 -2.97 -58.96
C LEU A 123 -22.02 -1.75 -58.32
N ALA A 124 -22.01 -0.60 -59.02
CA ALA A 124 -21.49 0.66 -58.50
C ALA A 124 -22.30 1.15 -57.28
N ASN A 125 -23.64 1.11 -57.35
CA ASN A 125 -24.49 1.47 -56.20
C ASN A 125 -24.26 0.56 -55.00
N ARG A 126 -24.17 -0.77 -55.22
CA ARG A 126 -23.84 -1.73 -54.16
C ARG A 126 -22.47 -1.48 -53.53
N SER A 127 -21.49 -1.07 -54.34
CA SER A 127 -20.15 -0.74 -53.85
C SER A 127 -20.17 0.53 -52.99
N ALA A 128 -20.93 1.55 -53.38
CA ALA A 128 -21.10 2.78 -52.60
C ALA A 128 -21.83 2.53 -51.26
N GLU A 129 -22.86 1.67 -51.27
CA GLU A 129 -23.56 1.24 -50.05
C GLU A 129 -22.62 0.52 -49.09
N ALA A 130 -21.87 -0.48 -49.58
CA ALA A 130 -20.87 -1.19 -48.78
C ALA A 130 -19.77 -0.25 -48.25
N ALA A 131 -19.30 0.70 -49.06
CA ALA A 131 -18.33 1.70 -48.61
C ALA A 131 -18.87 2.55 -47.45
N ARG A 132 -20.14 2.94 -47.47
CA ARG A 132 -20.78 3.68 -46.37
C ARG A 132 -20.89 2.83 -45.10
N GLU A 133 -21.33 1.58 -45.21
CA GLU A 133 -21.42 0.68 -44.05
C GLU A 133 -20.05 0.46 -43.38
N ILE A 134 -18.99 0.26 -44.17
CA ILE A 134 -17.64 0.13 -43.64
C ILE A 134 -17.18 1.45 -43.02
N LYS A 135 -17.51 2.60 -43.61
CA LYS A 135 -17.18 3.91 -43.05
C LYS A 135 -17.77 4.09 -41.66
N ASP A 136 -19.03 3.74 -41.46
CA ASP A 136 -19.72 3.84 -40.17
C ASP A 136 -19.04 2.93 -39.11
N LEU A 137 -18.66 1.70 -39.49
CA LEU A 137 -17.93 0.77 -38.60
C LEU A 137 -16.54 1.32 -38.21
N VAL A 138 -15.84 1.94 -39.16
CA VAL A 138 -14.51 2.53 -38.94
C VAL A 138 -14.61 3.77 -38.06
N GLU A 139 -15.67 4.57 -38.20
CA GLU A 139 -15.92 5.71 -37.32
C GLU A 139 -16.23 5.27 -35.88
N ASP A 140 -17.04 4.22 -35.68
CA ASP A 140 -17.26 3.64 -34.35
C ASP A 140 -15.96 3.08 -33.75
N ALA A 141 -15.16 2.35 -34.54
CA ALA A 141 -13.86 1.86 -34.11
C ALA A 141 -12.91 3.01 -33.69
N ASN A 142 -12.95 4.14 -34.39
CA ASN A 142 -12.19 5.33 -34.04
C ASN A 142 -12.61 5.90 -32.67
N LEU A 143 -13.92 6.01 -32.43
CA LEU A 143 -14.45 6.48 -31.15
C LEU A 143 -14.01 5.57 -30.00
N LYS A 144 -14.05 4.23 -30.20
CA LYS A 144 -13.61 3.26 -29.20
C LYS A 144 -12.11 3.31 -28.94
N ALA A 145 -11.28 3.49 -29.96
CA ALA A 145 -9.84 3.64 -29.79
C ALA A 145 -9.48 4.91 -29.00
N ASN A 146 -10.14 6.04 -29.30
CA ASN A 146 -9.94 7.30 -28.56
C ASN A 146 -10.38 7.19 -27.09
N ASP A 147 -11.50 6.51 -26.82
CA ASP A 147 -11.94 6.25 -25.44
C ASP A 147 -10.93 5.34 -24.70
N GLY A 148 -10.44 4.29 -25.35
CA GLY A 148 -9.39 3.41 -24.81
C GLY A 148 -8.09 4.15 -24.51
N LYS A 149 -7.69 5.10 -25.37
CA LYS A 149 -6.55 5.98 -25.11
C LYS A 149 -6.78 6.84 -23.87
N LYS A 150 -7.93 7.51 -23.78
CA LYS A 150 -8.28 8.36 -22.63
C LYS A 150 -8.25 7.58 -21.32
N ILE A 151 -8.82 6.39 -21.29
CA ILE A 151 -8.78 5.50 -20.11
C ILE A 151 -7.33 5.15 -19.76
N SER A 152 -6.50 4.86 -20.75
CA SER A 152 -5.08 4.56 -20.52
C SER A 152 -4.32 5.76 -19.94
N ASP A 153 -4.61 6.98 -20.40
CA ASP A 153 -4.03 8.21 -19.85
C ASP A 153 -4.46 8.45 -18.40
N GLU A 154 -5.74 8.20 -18.08
CA GLU A 154 -6.25 8.25 -16.70
C GLU A 154 -5.56 7.20 -15.81
N MET A 155 -5.33 5.98 -16.33
CA MET A 155 -4.58 4.94 -15.63
C MET A 155 -3.14 5.37 -15.32
N ILE A 156 -2.44 6.00 -16.28
CA ILE A 156 -1.08 6.52 -16.07
C ILE A 156 -1.07 7.52 -14.90
N ASN A 157 -2.02 8.45 -14.86
CA ASN A 157 -2.11 9.40 -13.75
C ASN A 157 -2.42 8.70 -12.41
N GLY A 158 -3.33 7.72 -12.41
CA GLY A 158 -3.63 6.92 -11.22
C GLY A 158 -2.41 6.16 -10.69
N TYR A 159 -1.57 5.60 -11.56
CA TYR A 159 -0.34 4.94 -11.14
C TYR A 159 0.70 5.93 -10.58
N LYS A 160 0.79 7.16 -11.09
CA LYS A 160 1.66 8.21 -10.52
C LYS A 160 1.24 8.61 -9.10
N GLU A 161 -0.06 8.79 -8.88
CA GLU A 161 -0.60 9.06 -7.54
C GLU A 161 -0.33 7.88 -6.59
N LEU A 162 -0.58 6.64 -7.03
CA LEU A 162 -0.25 5.45 -6.25
C LEU A 162 1.24 5.37 -5.90
N ASN A 163 2.13 5.72 -6.83
CA ASN A 163 3.57 5.74 -6.58
C ASN A 163 3.97 6.80 -5.52
N THR A 164 3.24 7.91 -5.47
CA THR A 164 3.42 8.94 -4.44
C THR A 164 2.97 8.42 -3.08
N HIS A 165 1.76 7.86 -2.98
CA HIS A 165 1.23 7.32 -1.73
C HIS A 165 2.02 6.12 -1.19
N ILE A 166 2.51 5.23 -2.05
CA ILE A 166 3.35 4.11 -1.59
C ILE A 166 4.69 4.62 -1.06
N SER A 167 5.25 5.68 -1.66
CA SER A 167 6.49 6.29 -1.19
C SER A 167 6.32 6.95 0.17
N GLU A 168 5.22 7.68 0.38
CA GLU A 168 4.85 8.24 1.70
C GLU A 168 4.63 7.12 2.73
N THR A 169 3.98 6.03 2.35
CA THR A 169 3.75 4.88 3.23
C THR A 169 5.06 4.23 3.66
N ILE A 170 6.00 4.03 2.74
CA ILE A 170 7.34 3.52 3.06
C ILE A 170 8.05 4.45 4.04
N HIS A 171 7.96 5.76 3.84
CA HIS A 171 8.58 6.73 4.75
C HIS A 171 8.01 6.63 6.18
N ILE A 172 6.68 6.51 6.33
CA ILE A 172 6.04 6.30 7.64
C ILE A 172 6.50 5.00 8.29
N ILE A 173 6.67 3.93 7.51
CA ILE A 173 7.17 2.65 8.02
C ILE A 173 8.62 2.78 8.53
N GLU A 174 9.46 3.54 7.84
CA GLU A 174 10.83 3.84 8.29
C GLU A 174 10.83 4.60 9.63
N ASP A 175 9.93 5.58 9.78
CA ASP A 175 9.75 6.32 11.04
C ASP A 175 9.28 5.39 12.17
N VAL A 176 8.34 4.48 11.91
CA VAL A 176 7.89 3.46 12.88
C VAL A 176 9.04 2.53 13.27
N SER A 177 9.87 2.10 12.31
CA SER A 177 11.04 1.27 12.58
C SER A 177 12.05 2.00 13.46
N LYS A 178 12.28 3.30 13.21
CA LYS A 178 13.18 4.13 14.00
C LYS A 178 12.63 4.33 15.42
N ALA A 179 11.35 4.70 15.55
CA ALA A 179 10.69 4.87 16.84
C ALA A 179 10.69 3.57 17.66
N SER A 180 10.47 2.42 17.03
CA SER A 180 10.54 1.12 17.70
C SER A 180 11.95 0.81 18.22
N LYS A 181 12.99 1.24 17.48
CA LYS A 181 14.38 1.10 17.92
C LYS A 181 14.71 2.02 19.10
N GLU A 182 14.22 3.26 19.08
CA GLU A 182 14.33 4.18 20.22
C GLU A 182 13.57 3.67 21.45
N GLN A 183 12.38 3.09 21.26
CA GLN A 183 11.63 2.42 22.33
C GLN A 183 12.42 1.26 22.94
N MET A 184 13.08 0.42 22.14
CA MET A 184 13.93 -0.66 22.68
C MET A 184 15.03 -0.11 23.60
N THR A 185 15.72 0.96 23.20
CA THR A 185 16.72 1.62 24.05
C THR A 185 16.10 2.15 25.35
N GLY A 186 14.91 2.76 25.27
CA GLY A 186 14.19 3.23 26.47
C GLY A 186 13.77 2.09 27.41
N ILE A 187 13.39 0.94 26.84
CA ILE A 187 13.03 -0.25 27.59
C ILE A 187 14.25 -0.87 28.28
N GLU A 188 15.41 -0.89 27.63
CA GLU A 188 16.68 -1.31 28.26
C GLU A 188 16.99 -0.45 29.50
N GLN A 189 16.83 0.87 29.42
CA GLN A 189 17.01 1.77 30.56
C GLN A 189 16.01 1.52 31.69
N ILE A 190 14.76 1.20 31.36
CA ILE A 190 13.75 0.83 32.35
C ILE A 190 14.14 -0.49 33.04
N ASN A 191 14.60 -1.48 32.26
CA ASN A 191 15.02 -2.77 32.80
C ASN A 191 16.20 -2.61 33.78
N ASP A 192 17.20 -1.80 33.43
CA ASP A 192 18.31 -1.45 34.32
C ASP A 192 17.82 -0.78 35.62
N ALA A 193 16.86 0.14 35.53
CA ALA A 193 16.28 0.82 36.68
C ALA A 193 15.48 -0.14 37.58
N VAL A 194 14.70 -1.06 37.00
CA VAL A 194 13.95 -2.09 37.74
C VAL A 194 14.92 -3.03 38.47
N THR A 195 15.98 -3.47 37.80
CA THR A 195 17.03 -4.30 38.41
C THR A 195 17.73 -3.58 39.57
N MET A 196 18.00 -2.28 39.42
CA MET A 196 18.57 -1.46 40.49
C MET A 196 17.60 -1.33 41.69
N LEU A 197 16.32 -1.09 41.42
CA LEU A 197 15.28 -0.98 42.45
C LEU A 197 15.08 -2.30 43.21
N ASP A 198 15.14 -3.44 42.52
CA ASP A 198 15.06 -4.77 43.14
C ASP A 198 16.23 -4.97 44.11
N ARG A 199 17.46 -4.68 43.67
CA ARG A 199 18.66 -4.73 44.53
C ARG A 199 18.51 -3.86 45.78
N VAL A 200 18.09 -2.60 45.63
CA VAL A 200 17.89 -1.68 46.77
C VAL A 200 16.77 -2.16 47.68
N THR A 201 15.72 -2.77 47.13
CA THR A 201 14.60 -3.32 47.91
C THR A 201 15.05 -4.50 48.77
N GLN A 202 15.86 -5.40 48.21
CA GLN A 202 16.48 -6.52 48.95
C GLN A 202 17.46 -6.03 50.01
N GLU A 203 18.27 -5.01 49.71
CA GLU A 203 19.16 -4.36 50.68
C GLU A 203 18.36 -3.76 51.85
N ASN A 204 17.28 -3.03 51.58
CA ASN A 204 16.40 -2.47 52.61
C ASN A 204 15.78 -3.56 53.50
N ALA A 205 15.34 -4.69 52.92
CA ALA A 205 14.80 -5.81 53.69
C ALA A 205 15.88 -6.46 54.59
N SER A 206 17.10 -6.61 54.07
CA SER A 206 18.25 -7.11 54.81
C SER A 206 18.66 -6.18 55.96
N GLU A 207 18.80 -4.89 55.68
CA GLU A 207 19.13 -3.87 56.68
C GLU A 207 18.06 -3.78 57.78
N ALA A 208 16.77 -3.83 57.42
CA ALA A 208 15.68 -3.85 58.39
C ALA A 208 15.81 -5.03 59.36
N ASN A 209 16.16 -6.22 58.85
CA ASN A 209 16.39 -7.41 59.67
C ASN A 209 17.64 -7.29 60.57
N GLN A 210 18.72 -6.69 60.06
CA GLN A 210 19.93 -6.44 60.86
C GLN A 210 19.65 -5.46 62.00
N VAL A 211 19.00 -4.32 61.71
CA VAL A 211 18.64 -3.31 62.71
C VAL A 211 17.66 -3.87 63.74
N LYS A 212 16.72 -4.72 63.32
CA LYS A 212 15.82 -5.45 64.22
C LYS A 212 16.60 -6.31 65.21
N THR A 213 17.56 -7.10 64.71
CA THR A 213 18.41 -7.98 65.54
C THR A 213 19.17 -7.17 66.58
N ILE A 214 19.79 -6.06 66.17
CA ILE A 214 20.49 -5.14 67.07
C ILE A 214 19.53 -4.55 68.11
N ALA A 215 18.33 -4.15 67.71
CA ALA A 215 17.34 -3.60 68.64
C ALA A 215 16.90 -4.63 69.70
N ASP A 216 16.74 -5.89 69.31
CA ASP A 216 16.37 -6.98 70.21
C ASP A 216 17.53 -7.32 71.19
N GLU A 217 18.79 -7.28 70.72
CA GLU A 217 19.98 -7.40 71.57
C GLU A 217 20.09 -6.25 72.59
N VAL A 218 19.89 -5.00 72.14
CA VAL A 218 19.88 -3.81 73.01
C VAL A 218 18.76 -3.89 74.06
N ALA A 219 17.57 -4.34 73.67
CA ALA A 219 16.46 -4.56 74.61
C ALA A 219 16.81 -5.64 75.66
N THR A 220 17.49 -6.70 75.24
CA THR A 220 17.95 -7.77 76.15
C THR A 220 18.97 -7.22 77.15
N MET A 221 20.02 -6.54 76.68
CA MET A 221 21.03 -5.91 77.54
C MET A 221 20.41 -4.90 78.51
N ALA A 222 19.45 -4.09 78.08
CA ALA A 222 18.77 -3.13 78.93
C ALA A 222 17.96 -3.83 80.04
N ASN A 223 17.27 -4.92 79.73
CA ASN A 223 16.54 -5.73 80.72
C ASN A 223 17.48 -6.38 81.73
N GLU A 224 18.62 -6.90 81.29
CA GLU A 224 19.67 -7.45 82.15
C GLU A 224 20.22 -6.38 83.11
N LEU A 225 20.56 -5.19 82.60
CA LEU A 225 21.00 -4.06 83.43
C LEU A 225 19.96 -3.64 84.47
N VAL A 226 18.68 -3.57 84.10
CA VAL A 226 17.59 -3.25 85.03
C VAL A 226 17.44 -4.34 86.09
N SER A 227 17.54 -5.61 85.70
CA SER A 227 17.49 -6.75 86.62
C SER A 227 18.66 -6.70 87.61
N GLU A 228 19.87 -6.44 87.12
CA GLU A 228 21.07 -6.35 87.95
C GLU A 228 21.02 -5.15 88.89
N ALA A 229 20.56 -3.99 88.44
CA ALA A 229 20.34 -2.82 89.27
C ALA A 229 19.31 -3.08 90.39
N LYS A 230 18.23 -3.80 90.11
CA LYS A 230 17.24 -4.22 91.13
C LYS A 230 17.82 -5.24 92.12
N SER A 231 18.75 -6.08 91.69
CA SER A 231 19.39 -7.10 92.53
C SER A 231 20.34 -6.51 93.56
N LYS A 232 20.95 -5.35 93.25
CA LYS A 232 21.82 -4.61 94.17
C LYS A 232 20.98 -3.74 95.11
N LYS A 233 20.60 -4.30 96.26
CA LYS A 233 20.13 -3.50 97.40
C LYS A 233 21.26 -2.55 97.84
N PHE A 234 21.01 -1.24 97.79
CA PHE A 234 21.84 -0.26 98.49
C PHE A 234 21.55 -0.38 99.99
N ASN A 235 22.54 -0.83 100.76
CA ASN A 235 22.58 -0.74 102.22
C ASN A 235 23.27 0.55 102.64
#